data_AF-A0A9D2GU92-F1
#
_entry.id   AF-A0A9D2GU92-F1
#
_cell.length_a   1.000
_cell.length_b   1.000
_cell.length_c   1.000
_cell.angle_alpha   90.00
_cell.angle_beta   90.00
_cell.angle_gamma   90.00
#
_symmetry.space_group_name_H-M   'P 1'
#
loop_
_entity.id
_entity.type
_entity.pdbx_description
1 polymer ?
#
loop_
_entity_poly.entity_id
_entity_poly.type
_entity_poly.pdbx_seq_one_letter_code
_entity_poly.pdbx_strand_id
1 'polypeptide(L)'
;MRILCAECFNQITDIKKGIATCSCCGAEYNIAEKSTQFKVRLSGGFIKEKLSYDDIVLGIKTGSILAGDYIASIDGPWIHLYDSSFEYYFKKIDEKDNRSGIILYKKKKKKMSLINTLAFLLIISIAINFTLIVLLYFMNNRITTLINRITGG
;
A
#
# COMPACT_ATOMS: atom_id res chain seq x y z
N MET A 1 -21.39 -18.27 -1.30
CA MET A 1 -21.39 -17.37 -0.14
C MET A 1 -21.82 -18.14 1.10
N ARG A 2 -20.85 -18.55 1.92
CA ARG A 2 -21.13 -19.09 3.27
C ARG A 2 -21.03 -17.94 4.27
N ILE A 3 -22.14 -17.64 4.93
CA ILE A 3 -22.24 -16.65 6.01
C ILE A 3 -22.34 -17.42 7.33
N LEU A 4 -21.54 -17.05 8.33
CA LEU A 4 -21.52 -17.66 9.65
C LEU A 4 -21.90 -16.63 10.71
N CYS A 5 -22.65 -17.07 11.71
CA CYS A 5 -23.01 -16.25 12.86
C CYS A 5 -21.77 -15.81 13.65
N ALA A 6 -21.73 -14.53 14.03
CA ALA A 6 -20.62 -13.97 14.78
C ALA A 6 -20.49 -14.58 16.20
N GLU A 7 -21.61 -15.02 16.78
CA GLU A 7 -21.67 -15.54 18.15
C GLU A 7 -21.43 -17.05 18.21
N CYS A 8 -22.15 -17.83 17.40
CA CYS A 8 -22.15 -19.29 17.49
C CYS A 8 -21.46 -20.00 16.32
N PHE A 9 -20.93 -19.26 15.34
CA PHE A 9 -20.26 -19.80 14.14
C PHE A 9 -21.10 -20.75 13.27
N ASN A 10 -22.39 -20.91 13.58
CA ASN A 10 -23.31 -21.67 12.73
C ASN A 10 -23.59 -20.93 11.43
N GLN A 11 -23.78 -21.69 10.37
CA GLN A 11 -24.11 -21.15 9.06
C GLN A 11 -25.48 -20.47 9.10
N ILE A 12 -25.54 -19.24 8.62
CA ILE A 12 -26.78 -18.49 8.44
C ILE A 12 -27.30 -18.79 7.04
N THR A 13 -28.53 -19.30 6.98
CA THR A 13 -29.24 -19.58 5.73
C THR A 13 -30.51 -18.74 5.58
N ASP A 14 -31.05 -18.18 6.67
CA ASP A 14 -32.24 -17.32 6.61
C ASP A 14 -31.83 -15.86 6.42
N ILE A 15 -32.04 -15.36 5.20
CA ILE A 15 -31.78 -13.97 4.82
C ILE A 15 -33.06 -13.40 4.19
N LYS A 16 -33.69 -12.43 4.86
CA LYS A 16 -34.93 -11.79 4.41
C LYS A 16 -34.76 -10.29 4.41
N LYS A 17 -35.03 -9.64 3.27
CA LYS A 17 -35.00 -8.16 3.10
C LYS A 17 -33.71 -7.49 3.64
N GLY A 18 -32.55 -8.16 3.50
CA GLY A 18 -31.27 -7.61 3.95
C GLY A 18 -30.94 -7.84 5.43
N ILE A 19 -31.76 -8.61 6.15
CA ILE A 19 -31.49 -9.06 7.51
C ILE A 19 -31.14 -10.56 7.48
N ALA A 20 -30.01 -10.92 8.06
CA ALA A 20 -29.57 -12.30 8.28
C ALA A 20 -29.91 -12.70 9.72
N THR A 21 -30.66 -13.78 9.89
CA THR A 21 -31.04 -14.28 11.23
C THR A 21 -30.42 -15.65 11.47
N CYS A 22 -29.68 -15.79 12.56
CA CYS A 22 -29.11 -17.07 12.95
C CYS A 22 -30.19 -17.98 13.54
N SER A 23 -30.41 -19.14 12.93
CA SER A 23 -31.37 -20.14 13.42
C SER A 23 -30.97 -20.81 14.74
N CYS A 24 -29.70 -20.71 15.15
CA CYS A 24 -29.20 -21.35 16.37
C CYS A 24 -29.33 -20.47 17.61
N CYS A 25 -28.94 -19.20 17.54
CA CYS A 25 -28.94 -18.29 18.70
C CYS A 25 -29.94 -17.13 18.56
N GLY A 26 -30.59 -16.98 17.41
CA GLY A 26 -31.54 -15.89 17.16
C GLY A 26 -30.88 -14.54 16.85
N ALA A 27 -29.55 -14.45 16.80
CA ALA A 27 -28.86 -13.20 16.46
C ALA A 27 -29.26 -12.70 15.07
N GLU A 28 -29.53 -11.40 14.98
CA GLU A 28 -29.91 -10.72 13.75
C GLU A 28 -28.80 -9.78 13.28
N TYR A 29 -28.56 -9.77 11.98
CA TYR A 29 -27.52 -8.96 11.36
C TYR A 29 -28.06 -8.17 10.18
N ASN A 30 -27.84 -6.86 10.19
CA ASN A 30 -28.15 -6.02 9.05
C ASN A 30 -27.01 -6.11 8.01
N ILE A 31 -27.25 -6.84 6.93
CA ILE A 31 -26.25 -7.06 5.87
C ILE A 31 -26.26 -5.92 4.84
N ALA A 32 -27.31 -5.09 4.83
CA ALA A 32 -27.41 -3.93 3.95
C ALA A 32 -26.60 -2.73 4.48
N GLU A 33 -26.22 -2.76 5.76
CA GLU A 33 -25.48 -1.69 6.40
C GLU A 33 -24.01 -1.70 5.96
N LYS A 34 -23.57 -0.57 5.38
CA LYS A 34 -22.18 -0.38 4.99
C LYS A 34 -21.36 -0.04 6.23
N SER A 35 -20.38 -0.87 6.55
CA SER A 35 -19.41 -0.57 7.60
C SER A 35 -18.13 0.01 7.03
N THR A 36 -17.52 0.95 7.76
CA THR A 36 -16.20 1.51 7.47
C THR A 36 -15.08 0.75 8.18
N GLN A 37 -15.43 -0.13 9.12
CA GLN A 37 -14.49 -0.89 9.93
C GLN A 37 -14.83 -2.38 9.93
N PHE A 38 -13.78 -3.19 9.97
CA PHE A 38 -13.87 -4.62 9.79
C PHE A 38 -13.07 -5.37 10.84
N LYS A 39 -13.43 -6.63 11.02
CA LYS A 39 -12.66 -7.62 11.77
C LYS A 39 -12.37 -8.81 10.88
N VAL A 40 -11.18 -9.38 11.03
CA VAL A 40 -10.72 -10.52 10.24
C VAL A 40 -10.25 -11.63 11.17
N ARG A 41 -10.82 -12.82 11.01
CA ARG A 41 -10.41 -14.04 11.69
C ARG A 41 -9.48 -14.82 10.79
N LEU A 42 -8.23 -14.93 11.21
CA LEU A 42 -7.19 -15.68 10.51
C LEU A 42 -7.38 -17.19 10.74
N SER A 43 -6.85 -17.99 9.81
CA SER A 43 -6.88 -19.46 9.86
C SER A 43 -6.29 -20.06 11.16
N GLY A 44 -5.41 -19.32 11.86
CA GLY A 44 -4.89 -19.67 13.19
C GLY A 44 -5.81 -19.31 14.37
N GLY A 45 -7.04 -18.84 14.13
CA GLY A 45 -8.00 -18.44 15.17
C GLY A 45 -7.80 -17.02 15.73
N PHE A 46 -6.71 -16.34 15.37
CA PHE A 46 -6.47 -14.96 15.78
C PHE A 46 -7.42 -13.99 15.09
N ILE A 47 -7.99 -13.06 15.86
CA ILE A 47 -8.92 -12.04 15.36
C ILE A 47 -8.22 -10.68 15.37
N LYS A 48 -8.10 -10.07 14.19
CA LYS A 48 -7.72 -8.67 14.03
C LYS A 48 -8.99 -7.82 14.00
N GLU A 49 -9.07 -6.82 14.86
CA GLU A 49 -10.24 -5.94 15.00
C GLU A 49 -9.95 -4.52 14.50
N LYS A 50 -11.02 -3.74 14.26
CA LYS A 50 -10.97 -2.31 13.91
C LYS A 50 -10.09 -2.00 12.70
N LEU A 51 -10.07 -2.89 11.72
CA LEU A 51 -9.32 -2.71 10.47
C LEU A 51 -10.10 -1.80 9.52
N SER A 52 -9.41 -0.87 8.87
CA SER A 52 -9.97 -0.14 7.73
C SER A 52 -9.99 -1.00 6.47
N TYR A 53 -10.71 -0.54 5.44
CA TYR A 53 -10.67 -1.16 4.11
C TYR A 53 -9.24 -1.26 3.57
N ASP A 54 -8.44 -0.21 3.72
CA ASP A 54 -7.06 -0.16 3.23
C ASP A 54 -6.14 -1.14 3.98
N ASP A 55 -6.37 -1.35 5.28
CA ASP A 55 -5.63 -2.33 6.07
C ASP A 55 -5.89 -3.77 5.59
N ILE A 56 -7.14 -4.07 5.24
CA ILE A 56 -7.49 -5.37 4.66
C ILE A 56 -6.81 -5.56 3.32
N VAL A 57 -6.90 -4.56 2.42
CA VAL A 57 -6.25 -4.61 1.11
C VAL A 57 -4.73 -4.77 1.25
N LEU A 58 -4.11 -4.07 2.19
CA LEU A 58 -2.68 -4.21 2.47
C LEU A 58 -2.36 -5.61 3.03
N GLY A 59 -3.21 -6.11 3.93
CA GLY A 59 -3.08 -7.46 4.50
C GLY A 59 -3.11 -8.55 3.43
N ILE A 60 -4.05 -8.45 2.49
CA ILE A 60 -4.17 -9.35 1.33
C ILE A 60 -2.92 -9.26 0.45
N LYS A 61 -2.49 -8.04 0.08
CA LYS A 61 -1.31 -7.83 -0.78
C LYS A 61 0.00 -8.29 -0.15
N THR A 62 0.08 -8.29 1.17
CA THR A 62 1.27 -8.73 1.92
C THR A 62 1.23 -10.20 2.32
N GLY A 63 0.12 -10.90 2.04
CA GLY A 63 -0.09 -12.30 2.43
C GLY A 63 -0.34 -12.52 3.92
N SER A 64 -0.57 -11.45 4.69
CA SER A 64 -0.92 -11.55 6.13
C SER A 64 -2.41 -11.76 6.39
N ILE A 65 -3.21 -11.72 5.33
CA ILE A 65 -4.61 -12.12 5.26
C ILE A 65 -4.76 -12.98 4.00
N LEU A 66 -5.31 -14.18 4.14
CA LEU A 66 -5.39 -15.18 3.09
C LEU A 66 -6.83 -15.36 2.61
N ALA A 67 -7.00 -15.91 1.40
CA ALA A 67 -8.31 -16.18 0.81
C ALA A 67 -9.21 -17.07 1.70
N GLY A 68 -8.59 -17.98 2.47
CA GLY A 68 -9.26 -18.89 3.39
C GLY A 68 -9.72 -18.28 4.72
N ASP A 69 -9.37 -17.01 4.98
CA ASP A 69 -9.73 -16.34 6.22
C ASP A 69 -11.18 -15.84 6.18
N TYR A 70 -11.71 -15.42 7.33
CA TYR A 70 -13.06 -14.87 7.45
C TYR A 70 -13.02 -13.39 7.79
N ILE A 71 -13.97 -12.63 7.26
CA ILE A 71 -14.15 -11.20 7.49
C ILE A 71 -15.56 -10.90 7.96
N ALA A 72 -15.71 -9.90 8.82
CA ALA A 72 -17.00 -9.34 9.18
C ALA A 72 -16.86 -7.81 9.32
N SER A 73 -17.97 -7.09 9.18
CA SER A 73 -18.08 -5.77 9.82
C SER A 73 -18.06 -5.93 11.34
N ILE A 74 -17.88 -4.84 12.09
CA ILE A 74 -17.78 -4.89 13.56
C ILE A 74 -18.93 -5.71 14.18
N ASP A 75 -20.16 -5.42 13.77
CA ASP A 75 -21.37 -6.07 14.29
C ASP A 75 -21.99 -7.05 13.29
N GLY A 76 -21.32 -7.32 12.17
CA GLY A 76 -21.83 -8.20 11.13
C GLY A 76 -21.49 -9.67 11.33
N PRO A 77 -22.08 -10.55 10.50
CA PRO A 77 -21.77 -11.95 10.48
C PRO A 77 -20.42 -12.18 9.77
N TRP A 78 -19.80 -13.33 10.05
CA TRP A 78 -18.58 -13.74 9.37
C TRP A 78 -18.89 -14.20 7.95
N ILE A 79 -18.07 -13.78 7.00
CA ILE A 79 -18.14 -14.14 5.60
C ILE A 79 -16.76 -14.63 5.21
N HIS A 80 -16.69 -15.69 4.41
CA HIS A 80 -15.41 -16.13 3.85
C HIS A 80 -14.81 -15.01 2.99
N LEU A 81 -13.54 -14.69 3.16
CA LEU A 81 -12.94 -13.51 2.53
C LEU A 81 -12.96 -13.60 1.00
N TYR A 82 -12.79 -14.81 0.44
CA TYR A 82 -12.95 -15.07 -1.00
C TYR A 82 -14.39 -14.85 -1.50
N ASP A 83 -15.41 -14.99 -0.65
CA ASP A 83 -16.82 -14.76 -0.99
C ASP A 83 -17.27 -13.32 -0.71
N SER A 84 -16.36 -12.43 -0.30
CA SER A 84 -16.65 -11.06 0.11
C SER A 84 -16.43 -10.04 -1.01
N SER A 85 -16.70 -8.76 -0.74
CA SER A 85 -16.36 -7.66 -1.65
C SER A 85 -14.87 -7.55 -1.99
N PHE A 86 -13.99 -8.25 -1.26
CA PHE A 86 -12.55 -8.30 -1.52
C PHE A 86 -12.12 -9.42 -2.48
N GLU A 87 -13.05 -10.25 -2.99
CA GLU A 87 -12.77 -11.36 -3.93
C GLU A 87 -11.87 -10.94 -5.11
N TYR A 88 -12.11 -9.73 -5.64
CA TYR A 88 -11.35 -9.18 -6.76
C TYR A 88 -9.83 -9.14 -6.54
N TYR A 89 -9.38 -8.95 -5.29
CA TYR A 89 -7.96 -8.90 -4.98
C TYR A 89 -7.30 -10.29 -5.03
N PHE A 90 -8.07 -11.37 -4.88
CA PHE A 90 -7.58 -12.75 -5.00
C PHE A 90 -7.59 -13.23 -6.44
N LYS A 91 -8.68 -12.97 -7.19
CA LYS A 91 -8.76 -13.32 -8.62
C LYS A 91 -7.62 -12.72 -9.45
N LYS A 92 -7.19 -11.49 -9.12
CA LYS A 92 -6.02 -10.84 -9.75
C LYS A 92 -4.67 -11.49 -9.42
N ILE A 93 -4.56 -12.16 -8.28
CA ILE A 93 -3.37 -12.92 -7.90
C ILE A 93 -3.40 -14.23 -8.70
N ASP A 94 -4.54 -14.92 -8.74
CA ASP A 94 -4.72 -16.18 -9.48
C ASP A 94 -4.51 -16.03 -11.00
N GLU A 95 -4.97 -14.92 -11.61
CA GLU A 95 -4.72 -14.60 -13.03
C GLU A 95 -3.23 -14.34 -13.34
N LYS A 96 -2.46 -13.86 -12.36
CA LYS A 96 -1.02 -13.67 -12.50
C LYS A 96 -0.24 -14.95 -12.26
N ASP A 97 -0.68 -15.80 -11.32
CA ASP A 97 -0.03 -17.08 -11.02
C ASP A 97 -0.24 -18.12 -12.13
N ASN A 98 -1.33 -18.06 -12.90
CA ASN A 98 -1.54 -18.92 -14.08
C ASN A 98 -0.65 -18.56 -15.29
N ARG A 99 0.12 -17.47 -15.24
CA ARG A 99 1.23 -17.22 -16.16
C ARG A 99 2.52 -17.45 -15.39
N SER A 100 2.94 -18.71 -15.28
CA SER A 100 4.23 -19.14 -14.71
C SER A 100 5.33 -18.10 -14.90
N GLY A 101 5.82 -17.50 -13.81
CA GLY A 101 6.92 -16.54 -13.89
C GLY A 101 7.13 -15.76 -12.60
N ILE A 102 8.19 -16.13 -11.88
CA ILE A 102 8.99 -15.29 -10.97
C ILE A 102 8.23 -14.12 -10.36
N ILE A 103 7.92 -14.21 -9.06
CA ILE A 103 7.45 -13.08 -8.25
C ILE A 103 8.57 -12.03 -8.19
N LEU A 104 8.62 -11.16 -9.19
CA LEU A 104 9.37 -9.91 -9.14
C LEU A 104 8.66 -9.03 -8.11
N TYR A 105 9.15 -9.04 -6.89
CA TYR A 105 8.84 -8.01 -5.91
C TYR A 105 9.13 -6.65 -6.55
N LYS A 106 8.12 -5.78 -6.60
CA LYS A 106 8.32 -4.38 -6.99
C LYS A 106 9.27 -3.76 -5.96
N LYS A 107 10.52 -3.55 -6.35
CA LYS A 107 11.53 -2.82 -5.56
C LYS A 107 10.91 -1.50 -5.12
N LYS A 108 10.60 -1.40 -3.83
CA LYS A 108 10.06 -0.19 -3.19
C LYS A 108 11.00 0.94 -3.58
N LYS A 109 10.51 1.95 -4.32
CA LYS A 109 11.30 3.16 -4.58
C LYS A 109 11.67 3.71 -3.22
N LYS A 110 12.96 3.61 -2.86
CA LYS A 110 13.50 4.13 -1.60
C LYS A 110 13.16 5.62 -1.61
N LYS A 111 12.20 6.03 -0.76
CA LYS A 111 11.88 7.45 -0.56
C LYS A 111 13.21 8.10 -0.20
N MET A 112 13.67 9.02 -1.03
CA MET A 112 15.01 9.59 -0.89
C MET A 112 15.06 10.23 0.51
N SER A 113 15.92 9.68 1.36
CA SER A 113 16.12 10.19 2.72
C SER A 113 16.44 11.68 2.62
N LEU A 114 15.92 12.48 3.54
CA LEU A 114 16.16 13.93 3.59
C LEU A 114 17.67 14.24 3.57
N ILE A 115 18.49 13.33 4.11
CA ILE A 115 19.96 13.37 4.09
C ILE A 115 20.50 13.27 2.64
N ASN A 116 19.93 12.41 1.80
CA ASN A 116 20.36 12.25 0.41
C ASN A 116 20.00 13.47 -0.44
N THR A 117 18.88 14.12 -0.16
CA THR A 117 18.50 15.38 -0.82
C THR A 117 19.44 16.51 -0.42
N LEU A 118 19.79 16.62 0.86
CA LEU A 118 20.75 17.61 1.34
C LEU A 118 22.15 17.39 0.76
N ALA A 119 22.63 16.15 0.72
CA ALA A 119 23.90 15.81 0.10
C ALA A 119 23.94 16.16 -1.39
N PHE A 120 22.85 15.90 -2.11
CA PHE A 120 22.73 16.26 -3.53
C PHE A 120 22.77 17.78 -3.77
N LEU A 121 22.07 18.56 -2.94
CA LEU A 121 22.11 20.03 -3.02
C LEU A 121 23.51 20.59 -2.73
N LEU A 122 24.24 19.99 -1.79
CA LEU A 122 25.61 20.39 -1.46
C LEU A 122 26.56 20.14 -2.64
N ILE A 123 26.44 18.98 -3.31
CA ILE A 123 27.25 18.67 -4.50
C ILE A 123 26.99 19.67 -5.62
N ILE A 124 25.72 20.03 -5.88
CA ILE A 124 25.38 21.03 -6.89
C ILE A 124 25.99 22.39 -6.54
N SER A 125 25.92 22.81 -5.28
CA SER A 125 26.51 24.08 -4.83
C SER A 125 28.02 24.13 -5.08
N ILE A 126 28.74 23.05 -4.78
CA ILE A 126 30.18 22.95 -5.06
C ILE A 126 30.45 23.02 -6.56
N ALA A 127 29.69 22.31 -7.38
CA ALA A 127 29.87 22.28 -8.83
C ALA A 127 29.67 23.66 -9.48
N ILE A 128 28.65 24.42 -9.04
CA ILE A 128 28.40 25.78 -9.51
C ILE A 128 29.56 26.70 -9.13
N ASN A 129 30.00 26.66 -7.86
CA ASN A 129 31.12 27.46 -7.40
C ASN A 129 32.42 27.15 -8.18
N PHE A 130 32.71 25.88 -8.42
CA PHE A 130 33.86 25.47 -9.21
C PHE A 130 33.80 26.02 -10.64
N THR A 131 32.62 25.94 -11.26
CA THR A 131 32.41 26.46 -12.62
C THR A 131 32.59 27.97 -12.69
N LEU A 132 32.12 28.72 -11.68
CA LEU A 132 32.33 30.16 -11.57
C LEU A 132 33.82 30.51 -11.44
N ILE A 133 34.58 29.76 -10.62
CA ILE A 133 36.03 29.98 -10.48
C ILE A 133 36.75 29.77 -11.82
N VAL A 134 36.39 28.70 -12.56
CA VAL A 134 36.96 28.44 -13.89
C VAL A 134 36.63 29.56 -14.87
N LEU A 135 35.39 30.06 -14.89
CA LEU A 135 35.00 31.19 -15.73
C LEU A 135 35.77 32.46 -15.38
N LEU A 136 35.91 32.79 -14.09
CA LEU A 136 36.70 33.93 -13.63
C LEU A 136 38.16 33.81 -14.05
N TYR A 137 38.74 32.61 -13.97
CA TYR A 137 40.10 32.35 -14.44
C TYR A 137 40.25 32.61 -15.95
N PHE A 138 39.31 32.13 -16.76
CA PHE A 138 39.32 32.41 -18.21
C PHE A 138 39.15 33.90 -18.53
N MET A 139 38.25 34.58 -17.82
CA MET A 139 38.06 36.03 -17.97
C MET A 139 39.32 36.80 -17.58
N ASN A 140 39.96 36.45 -16.47
CA ASN A 140 41.20 37.08 -16.02
C ASN A 140 42.32 36.91 -17.06
N ASN A 141 42.52 35.70 -17.59
CA ASN A 141 43.53 35.45 -18.62
C ASN A 141 43.28 36.27 -19.90
N ARG A 142 42.01 36.43 -20.30
CA ARG A 142 41.64 37.31 -21.43
C ARG A 142 41.93 38.78 -21.14
N ILE A 143 41.63 39.26 -19.94
CA ILE A 143 41.93 40.63 -19.53
C ILE A 143 43.44 40.87 -19.52
N THR A 144 44.22 39.98 -18.91
CA THR A 144 45.69 40.09 -18.89
C THR A 144 46.29 40.10 -20.29
N THR A 145 45.81 39.23 -21.20
CA THR A 145 46.28 39.24 -22.59
C THR A 145 45.89 40.52 -23.34
N LEU A 146 44.71 41.09 -23.08
CA LEU A 146 44.31 42.39 -23.64
C LEU A 146 45.15 43.53 -23.08
N ILE A 147 45.38 43.57 -21.77
CA ILE A 147 46.23 44.59 -21.13
C ILE A 147 47.65 44.53 -21.69
N ASN A 148 48.26 43.35 -21.75
CA ASN A 148 49.62 43.20 -22.30
C ASN A 148 49.73 43.67 -23.76
N ARG A 149 48.67 43.50 -24.56
CA ARG A 149 48.61 44.05 -25.94
C ARG A 149 48.48 45.57 -25.97
N ILE A 150 47.81 46.18 -24.99
CA ILE A 150 47.61 47.64 -24.92
C ILE A 150 48.85 48.33 -24.34
N THR A 151 49.50 47.74 -23.33
CA THR A 151 50.64 48.34 -22.61
C THR A 151 52.00 48.04 -23.25
N GLY A 152 52.02 47.35 -24.40
CA GLY A 152 53.24 47.14 -25.20
C GLY A 152 54.27 46.24 -24.55
N GLY A 153 53.89 45.00 -24.26
CA GLY A 153 54.85 43.89 -24.13
C GLY A 153 55.28 43.36 -25.49
#